data_AF-A0A4R8CWA1-F1
#
_entry.id   AF-A0A4R8CWA1-F1
#
_cell.length_a   1.000
_cell.length_b   1.000
_cell.length_c   1.000
_cell.angle_alpha   90.00
_cell.angle_beta   90.00
_cell.angle_gamma   90.00
#
_symmetry.space_group_name_H-M   'P 1'
#
loop_
_entity.id
_entity.type
_entity.pdbx_description
1 polymer ?
#
loop_
_entity_poly.entity_id
_entity_poly.type
_entity_poly.pdbx_seq_one_letter_code
_entity_poly.pdbx_strand_id
1 'polypeptide(L)'
;MPTPLTREVLGWWLVTRVALFVLSVSAPLLFNRGGDYPNVWKAWLQWDVWHLKAVAEFGYNHGEPSGAPLAAFFPGFPLLVRLVSYTGIGYVAAGIVVSAVASAVAGVYLARLAQYEFPELKGIGPNAAMIWYGAPVGVFLAAGYTEALFCAFAFPAWLAARQGRWARAAVFVALASTVRVSGIFLIFALLVEFVTSKKRDWLSLPWLALPAVPVLGFMAYLKQIHGSWFAWQDAQEKGWAREFTWPWISLVHTFEAASKGHFPADRSDWTWMFRAELVTLFVGLILLAWLFWRRSWGEAAWVAATIGAFCTSFWIYSLTRATLLMWPLWIGLAVLARRRPWIGRLYLAVAIPLAAIWAAAFFTGRWSG
;
A
#
# COMPACT_ATOMS: atom_id res chain seq x y z
N MET A 1 -10.63 27.72 6.59
CA MET A 1 -9.36 27.63 5.83
C MET A 1 -8.52 26.47 6.35
N PRO A 2 -7.75 25.75 5.52
CA PRO A 2 -6.92 24.64 5.98
C PRO A 2 -5.77 25.12 6.89
N THR A 3 -5.40 24.30 7.89
CA THR A 3 -4.29 24.60 8.81
C THR A 3 -2.96 24.72 8.03
N PRO A 4 -1.94 25.43 8.55
CA PRO A 4 -0.63 25.52 7.90
C PRO A 4 -0.03 24.14 7.58
N LEU A 5 -0.11 23.19 8.52
CA LEU A 5 0.31 21.79 8.30
C LEU A 5 -0.40 21.16 7.10
N THR A 6 -1.74 21.30 7.01
CA THR A 6 -2.50 20.72 5.90
C THR A 6 -2.11 21.37 4.57
N ARG A 7 -1.90 22.68 4.53
CA ARG A 7 -1.46 23.38 3.31
C ARG A 7 -0.10 22.88 2.82
N GLU A 8 0.86 22.72 3.72
CA GLU A 8 2.20 22.24 3.36
C GLU A 8 2.18 20.79 2.86
N VAL A 9 1.44 19.91 3.55
CA VAL A 9 1.26 18.52 3.12
C VAL A 9 0.61 18.42 1.74
N LEU A 10 -0.43 19.22 1.49
CA LEU A 10 -1.09 19.24 0.18
C LEU A 10 -0.20 19.85 -0.92
N GLY A 11 0.71 20.75 -0.56
CA GLY A 11 1.76 21.24 -1.47
C GLY A 11 2.69 20.11 -1.92
N TRP A 12 3.21 19.32 -0.98
CA TRP A 12 4.04 18.14 -1.30
C TRP A 12 3.28 17.09 -2.11
N TRP A 13 2.01 16.86 -1.77
CA TRP A 13 1.12 16.00 -2.54
C TRP A 13 0.98 16.48 -3.98
N LEU A 14 0.73 17.78 -4.21
CA LEU A 14 0.54 18.32 -5.55
C LEU A 14 1.81 18.19 -6.40
N VAL A 15 2.97 18.56 -5.83
CA VAL A 15 4.27 18.50 -6.52
C VAL A 15 4.56 17.08 -7.02
N THR A 16 4.36 16.08 -6.16
CA THR A 16 4.62 14.68 -6.53
C THR A 16 3.60 14.14 -7.54
N ARG A 17 2.37 14.67 -7.58
CA ARG A 17 1.33 14.27 -8.55
C ARG A 17 1.63 14.84 -9.92
N VAL A 18 2.09 16.09 -9.97
CA VAL A 18 2.60 16.72 -11.19
C VAL A 18 3.81 15.93 -11.70
N ALA A 19 4.76 15.58 -10.84
CA ALA A 19 5.94 14.79 -11.24
C ALA A 19 5.55 13.41 -11.82
N LEU A 20 4.65 12.68 -11.16
CA LEU A 20 4.16 11.39 -11.66
C LEU A 20 3.37 11.54 -12.97
N PHE A 21 2.59 12.61 -13.13
CA PHE A 21 1.90 12.89 -14.39
C PHE A 21 2.89 13.14 -15.53
N VAL A 22 3.93 13.95 -15.29
CA VAL A 22 5.01 14.18 -16.27
C VAL A 22 5.66 12.85 -16.67
N LEU A 23 6.00 12.01 -15.69
CA LEU A 23 6.59 10.68 -15.96
C LEU A 23 5.65 9.75 -16.73
N SER A 24 4.34 9.82 -16.48
CA SER A 24 3.34 9.02 -17.19
C SER A 24 3.24 9.34 -18.69
N VAL A 25 3.65 10.55 -19.07
CA VAL A 25 3.72 10.98 -20.47
C VAL A 25 5.12 10.75 -21.03
N SER A 26 6.16 11.20 -20.32
CA SER A 26 7.52 11.19 -20.83
C SER A 26 8.13 9.79 -20.92
N ALA A 27 7.89 8.92 -19.94
CA ALA A 27 8.52 7.59 -19.93
C ALA A 27 8.03 6.71 -21.09
N PRO A 28 6.73 6.59 -21.38
CA PRO A 28 6.27 5.87 -22.56
C PRO A 28 6.84 6.45 -23.86
N LEU A 29 6.89 7.78 -24.01
CA LEU A 29 7.42 8.44 -25.22
C LEU A 29 8.92 8.20 -25.43
N LEU A 30 9.73 8.34 -24.38
CA LEU A 30 11.19 8.23 -24.46
C LEU A 30 11.69 6.78 -24.57
N PHE A 31 10.96 5.83 -23.99
CA PHE A 31 11.39 4.42 -23.92
C PHE A 31 10.61 3.49 -24.86
N ASN A 32 9.69 4.01 -25.68
CA ASN A 32 9.03 3.22 -26.70
C ASN A 32 10.00 2.85 -27.83
N ARG A 33 10.15 1.55 -28.08
CA ARG A 33 10.90 1.00 -29.21
C ARG A 33 10.01 0.17 -30.16
N GLY A 34 8.69 0.21 -29.96
CA GLY A 34 7.71 -0.46 -30.82
C GLY A 34 7.34 0.37 -32.06
N GLY A 35 6.54 -0.22 -32.94
CA GLY A 35 6.09 0.42 -34.18
C GLY A 35 4.96 1.45 -34.02
N ASP A 36 4.27 1.45 -32.88
CA ASP A 36 3.12 2.34 -32.60
C ASP A 36 3.47 3.41 -31.59
N TYR A 37 2.85 4.59 -31.71
CA TYR A 37 3.00 5.66 -30.72
C TYR A 37 2.35 5.27 -29.38
N PRO A 38 2.99 5.54 -28.23
CA PRO A 38 2.48 5.10 -26.94
C PRO A 38 1.22 5.88 -26.55
N ASN A 39 0.22 5.15 -26.05
CA ASN A 39 -1.00 5.75 -25.53
C ASN A 39 -0.83 6.07 -24.03
N VAL A 40 -0.86 7.35 -23.68
CA VAL A 40 -0.70 7.84 -22.30
C VAL A 40 -1.72 7.21 -21.35
N TRP A 41 -2.96 6.95 -21.78
CA TRP A 41 -3.97 6.29 -20.94
C TRP A 41 -3.62 4.84 -20.64
N LYS A 42 -2.97 4.13 -21.58
CA LYS A 42 -2.48 2.78 -21.33
C LYS A 42 -1.36 2.78 -20.28
N ALA A 43 -0.60 3.87 -20.13
CA ALA A 43 0.41 3.97 -19.09
C ALA A 43 -0.18 3.85 -17.68
N TRP A 44 -1.41 4.33 -17.48
CA TRP A 44 -2.13 4.26 -16.20
C TRP A 44 -2.90 2.94 -15.99
N LEU A 45 -3.04 2.12 -17.03
CA LEU A 45 -3.75 0.85 -17.01
C LEU A 45 -2.73 -0.30 -17.05
N GLN A 46 -2.11 -0.57 -15.91
CA GLN A 46 -1.01 -1.53 -15.78
C GLN A 46 -1.25 -2.47 -14.59
N TRP A 47 -0.83 -3.73 -14.74
CA TRP A 47 -0.82 -4.72 -13.65
C TRP A 47 -2.17 -4.85 -12.92
N ASP A 48 -2.23 -4.63 -11.61
CA ASP A 48 -3.46 -4.80 -10.82
C ASP A 48 -4.56 -3.80 -11.21
N VAL A 49 -4.26 -2.71 -11.92
CA VAL A 49 -5.30 -1.79 -12.42
C VAL A 49 -6.26 -2.53 -13.35
N TRP A 50 -5.79 -3.49 -14.17
CA TRP A 50 -6.65 -4.29 -15.04
C TRP A 50 -7.72 -5.03 -14.25
N HIS A 51 -7.30 -5.67 -13.15
CA HIS A 51 -8.16 -6.45 -12.28
C HIS A 51 -9.11 -5.57 -11.46
N LEU A 52 -8.59 -4.49 -10.87
CA LEU A 52 -9.40 -3.56 -10.07
C LEU A 52 -10.44 -2.83 -10.94
N LYS A 53 -10.08 -2.46 -12.18
CA LYS A 53 -11.01 -1.94 -13.18
C LYS A 53 -12.06 -3.00 -13.53
N ALA A 54 -11.65 -4.24 -13.79
CA ALA A 54 -12.56 -5.32 -14.14
C ALA A 54 -13.59 -5.59 -13.04
N VAL A 55 -13.19 -5.60 -11.76
CA VAL A 55 -14.13 -5.69 -10.64
C VAL A 55 -15.08 -4.48 -10.60
N ALA A 56 -14.57 -3.27 -10.84
CA ALA A 56 -15.40 -2.07 -10.83
C ALA A 56 -16.47 -2.07 -11.95
N GLU A 57 -16.11 -2.60 -13.11
CA GLU A 57 -16.96 -2.61 -14.31
C GLU A 57 -17.93 -3.79 -14.34
N PHE A 58 -17.45 -4.99 -14.05
CA PHE A 58 -18.19 -6.23 -14.21
C PHE A 58 -18.57 -6.88 -12.87
N GLY A 59 -17.97 -6.50 -11.74
CA GLY A 59 -18.13 -7.23 -10.48
C GLY A 59 -17.48 -8.62 -10.53
N TYR A 60 -17.92 -9.51 -9.64
CA TYR A 60 -17.27 -10.82 -9.44
C TYR A 60 -17.93 -11.99 -10.20
N ASN A 61 -19.12 -11.79 -10.80
CA ASN A 61 -19.94 -12.87 -11.37
C ASN A 61 -19.79 -13.07 -12.89
N HIS A 62 -18.88 -12.35 -13.54
CA HIS A 62 -18.77 -12.34 -15.02
C HIS A 62 -17.48 -13.03 -15.50
N GLY A 63 -17.03 -14.07 -14.80
CA GLY A 63 -15.80 -14.80 -15.13
C GLY A 63 -14.54 -14.01 -14.83
N GLU A 64 -13.53 -14.15 -15.69
CA GLU A 64 -12.20 -13.54 -15.53
C GLU A 64 -11.89 -12.59 -16.71
N PRO A 65 -12.61 -11.45 -16.86
CA PRO A 65 -12.44 -10.54 -18.00
C PRO A 65 -11.06 -9.88 -18.07
N SER A 66 -10.28 -9.90 -16.99
CA SER A 66 -8.86 -9.48 -16.97
C SER A 66 -7.88 -10.65 -17.17
N GLY A 67 -8.37 -11.87 -17.37
CA GLY A 67 -7.56 -13.09 -17.49
C GLY A 67 -7.02 -13.63 -16.16
N ALA A 68 -7.57 -13.20 -15.01
CA ALA A 68 -7.18 -13.72 -13.70
C ALA A 68 -8.38 -13.78 -12.72
N PRO A 69 -8.28 -14.59 -11.64
CA PRO A 69 -9.33 -14.72 -10.64
C PRO A 69 -9.63 -13.41 -9.89
N LEU A 70 -10.76 -12.78 -10.20
CA LEU A 70 -11.14 -11.49 -9.60
C LEU A 70 -11.44 -11.57 -8.10
N ALA A 71 -11.79 -12.76 -7.58
CA ALA A 71 -12.02 -13.01 -6.16
C ALA A 71 -10.80 -12.68 -5.29
N ALA A 72 -9.59 -12.60 -5.85
CA ALA A 72 -8.37 -12.19 -5.16
C ALA A 72 -8.37 -10.72 -4.68
N PHE A 73 -9.22 -9.86 -5.27
CA PHE A 73 -9.25 -8.43 -4.99
C PHE A 73 -10.44 -8.05 -4.10
N PHE A 74 -10.15 -7.31 -3.04
CA PHE A 74 -11.15 -6.82 -2.09
C PHE A 74 -12.00 -5.68 -2.69
N PRO A 75 -13.28 -5.55 -2.31
CA PRO A 75 -14.27 -4.78 -3.07
C PRO A 75 -14.23 -3.26 -2.85
N GLY A 76 -13.67 -2.79 -1.73
CA GLY A 76 -13.79 -1.39 -1.29
C GLY A 76 -13.23 -0.38 -2.29
N PHE A 77 -12.07 -0.64 -2.88
CA PHE A 77 -11.50 0.24 -3.90
C PHE A 77 -12.30 0.17 -5.23
N PRO A 78 -12.51 -1.00 -5.85
CA PRO A 78 -13.32 -1.10 -7.08
C PRO A 78 -14.73 -0.49 -6.96
N LEU A 79 -15.39 -0.64 -5.80
CA LEU A 79 -16.71 -0.04 -5.56
C LEU A 79 -16.65 1.49 -5.60
N LEU A 80 -15.65 2.12 -4.99
CA LEU A 80 -15.48 3.57 -5.09
C LEU A 80 -15.12 4.01 -6.51
N VAL A 81 -14.30 3.24 -7.23
CA VAL A 81 -14.02 3.50 -8.65
C VAL A 81 -15.30 3.47 -9.48
N ARG A 82 -16.17 2.48 -9.25
CA ARG A 82 -17.48 2.37 -9.93
C ARG A 82 -18.39 3.56 -9.60
N LEU A 83 -18.44 4.00 -8.35
CA LEU A 83 -19.25 5.16 -7.97
C LEU A 83 -18.75 6.44 -8.64
N VAL A 84 -17.43 6.65 -8.69
CA VAL A 84 -16.84 7.82 -9.34
C VAL A 84 -16.96 7.74 -10.86
N SER A 85 -16.95 6.54 -11.46
CA SER A 85 -17.09 6.40 -12.91
C SER A 85 -18.46 6.84 -13.44
N TYR A 86 -19.50 6.87 -12.59
CA TYR A 86 -20.81 7.44 -12.93
C TYR A 86 -20.78 8.94 -13.25
N THR A 87 -19.69 9.64 -12.98
CA THR A 87 -19.46 11.02 -13.45
C THR A 87 -19.16 11.10 -14.96
N GLY A 88 -18.94 9.96 -15.63
CA GLY A 88 -18.66 9.89 -17.07
C GLY A 88 -17.17 9.93 -17.44
N ILE A 89 -16.26 10.04 -16.47
CA ILE A 89 -14.80 10.12 -16.73
C ILE A 89 -14.15 8.77 -17.07
N GLY A 90 -14.89 7.66 -16.97
CA GLY A 90 -14.40 6.30 -17.19
C GLY A 90 -13.66 5.70 -15.99
N TYR A 91 -13.51 4.37 -15.96
CA TYR A 91 -12.98 3.64 -14.80
C TYR A 91 -11.50 3.91 -14.50
N VAL A 92 -10.66 4.12 -15.52
CA VAL A 92 -9.23 4.41 -15.31
C VAL A 92 -9.05 5.78 -14.65
N ALA A 93 -9.69 6.82 -15.19
CA ALA A 93 -9.63 8.16 -14.60
C ALA A 93 -10.29 8.18 -13.20
N ALA A 94 -11.40 7.46 -13.01
CA ALA A 94 -12.01 7.30 -11.70
C ALA A 94 -11.04 6.68 -10.68
N GLY A 95 -10.29 5.63 -11.06
CA GLY A 95 -9.25 5.04 -10.22
C GLY A 95 -8.14 6.04 -9.83
N ILE A 96 -7.67 6.84 -10.79
CA ILE A 96 -6.68 7.90 -10.52
C ILE A 96 -7.24 8.95 -9.56
N VAL A 97 -8.49 9.40 -9.75
CA VAL A 97 -9.15 10.38 -8.87
C VAL A 97 -9.31 9.83 -7.45
N VAL A 98 -9.76 8.59 -7.31
CA VAL A 98 -9.90 7.93 -6.00
C VAL A 98 -8.54 7.88 -5.29
N SER A 99 -7.48 7.43 -5.97
CA SER A 99 -6.13 7.37 -5.40
C SER A 99 -5.55 8.76 -5.09
N ALA A 100 -5.82 9.75 -5.93
CA ALA A 100 -5.38 11.13 -5.73
C ALA A 100 -5.99 11.71 -4.44
N VAL A 101 -7.31 11.61 -4.28
CA VAL A 101 -8.01 12.08 -3.06
C VAL A 101 -7.59 11.28 -1.84
N ALA A 102 -7.55 9.95 -1.95
CA ALA A 102 -7.17 9.08 -0.85
C ALA A 102 -5.74 9.37 -0.36
N SER A 103 -4.79 9.53 -1.27
CA SER A 103 -3.39 9.80 -0.88
C SER A 103 -3.18 11.20 -0.31
N ALA A 104 -4.02 12.19 -0.67
CA ALA A 104 -4.06 13.49 -0.01
C ALA A 104 -4.52 13.35 1.45
N VAL A 105 -5.64 12.65 1.67
CA VAL A 105 -6.18 12.36 3.01
C VAL A 105 -5.15 11.59 3.84
N ALA A 106 -4.58 10.52 3.28
CA ALA A 106 -3.56 9.71 3.93
C ALA A 106 -2.38 10.57 4.39
N GLY A 107 -1.77 11.37 3.51
CA GLY A 107 -0.62 12.19 3.91
C GLY A 107 -0.95 13.21 5.00
N VAL A 108 -2.15 13.79 4.99
CA VAL A 108 -2.60 14.68 6.08
C VAL A 108 -2.69 13.93 7.42
N TYR A 109 -3.23 12.72 7.41
CA TYR A 109 -3.33 11.91 8.63
C TYR A 109 -1.99 11.31 9.08
N LEU A 110 -1.09 10.98 8.15
CA LEU A 110 0.29 10.62 8.47
C LEU A 110 1.02 11.77 9.14
N ALA A 111 0.87 12.99 8.61
CA ALA A 111 1.45 14.19 9.20
C ALA A 111 0.90 14.47 10.60
N ARG A 112 -0.42 14.30 10.79
CA ARG A 112 -1.05 14.44 12.12
C ARG A 112 -0.57 13.36 13.09
N LEU A 113 -0.39 12.13 12.61
CA LEU A 113 0.12 11.02 13.41
C LEU A 113 1.57 11.28 13.84
N ALA A 114 2.46 11.62 12.91
CA ALA A 114 3.84 12.02 13.22
C ALA A 114 3.90 13.16 14.23
N GLN A 115 3.09 14.21 14.04
CA GLN A 115 3.07 15.36 14.95
C GLN A 115 2.51 15.02 16.33
N TYR A 116 1.60 14.05 16.41
CA TYR A 116 1.06 13.57 17.68
C TYR A 116 2.07 12.71 18.44
N GLU A 117 2.87 11.89 17.74
CA GLU A 117 3.89 11.04 18.37
C GLU A 117 5.15 11.79 18.80
N PHE A 118 5.50 12.84 18.06
CA PHE A 118 6.69 13.66 18.32
C PHE A 118 6.32 15.15 18.43
N PRO A 119 5.53 15.56 19.45
CA PRO A 119 5.05 16.93 19.60
C PRO A 119 6.18 17.95 19.78
N GLU A 120 7.33 17.54 20.29
CA GLU A 120 8.52 18.36 20.50
C GLU A 120 9.24 18.73 19.19
N LEU A 121 9.06 17.95 18.13
CA LEU A 121 9.70 18.17 16.84
C LEU A 121 8.83 19.04 15.94
N LYS A 122 9.02 20.36 16.00
CA LYS A 122 8.34 21.32 15.10
C LYS A 122 8.51 20.93 13.64
N GLY A 123 7.39 20.82 12.91
CA GLY A 123 7.37 20.52 11.47
C GLY A 123 7.55 19.04 11.13
N ILE A 124 7.54 18.13 12.11
CA ILE A 124 7.70 16.69 11.84
C ILE A 124 6.56 16.12 10.99
N GLY A 125 5.34 16.66 11.13
CA GLY A 125 4.18 16.23 10.36
C GLY A 125 4.39 16.36 8.84
N PRO A 126 4.57 17.58 8.30
CA PRO A 126 4.87 17.77 6.88
C PRO A 126 6.11 17.00 6.39
N ASN A 127 7.16 16.88 7.20
CA ASN A 127 8.35 16.08 6.85
C ASN A 127 8.02 14.60 6.64
N ALA A 128 7.18 14.01 7.51
CA ALA A 128 6.75 12.62 7.36
C ALA A 128 5.93 12.40 6.10
N ALA A 129 5.03 13.32 5.78
CA ALA A 129 4.27 13.27 4.53
C ALA A 129 5.17 13.43 3.29
N MET A 130 6.13 14.36 3.32
CA MET A 130 7.09 14.59 2.22
C MET A 130 7.92 13.33 1.94
N ILE A 131 8.49 12.72 2.98
CA ILE A 131 9.26 11.47 2.84
C ILE A 131 8.37 10.36 2.31
N TRP A 132 7.15 10.20 2.84
CA TRP A 132 6.22 9.18 2.35
C TRP A 132 5.82 9.37 0.89
N TYR A 133 5.53 10.60 0.46
CA TYR A 133 5.24 10.90 -0.95
C TYR A 133 6.45 10.72 -1.87
N GLY A 134 7.66 10.90 -1.35
CA GLY A 134 8.92 10.65 -2.04
C GLY A 134 9.38 9.18 -2.01
N ALA A 135 8.57 8.25 -1.48
CA ALA A 135 8.90 6.83 -1.43
C ALA A 135 9.26 6.28 -2.82
N PRO A 136 10.24 5.35 -2.93
CA PRO A 136 10.59 4.71 -4.21
C PRO A 136 9.40 4.10 -4.95
N VAL A 137 8.43 3.53 -4.24
CA VAL A 137 7.21 2.95 -4.81
C VAL A 137 6.03 3.94 -4.82
N GLY A 138 6.29 5.26 -4.75
CA GLY A 138 5.27 6.30 -4.61
C GLY A 138 4.24 6.37 -5.76
N VAL A 139 4.53 5.74 -6.91
CA VAL A 139 3.57 5.63 -8.03
C VAL A 139 2.25 4.99 -7.62
N PHE A 140 2.26 4.03 -6.68
CA PHE A 140 1.04 3.39 -6.17
C PHE A 140 0.18 4.28 -5.27
N LEU A 141 0.67 5.48 -4.91
CA LEU A 141 -0.14 6.52 -4.28
C LEU A 141 -0.97 7.33 -5.29
N ALA A 142 -0.67 7.21 -6.59
CA ALA A 142 -1.35 7.91 -7.68
C ALA A 142 -2.06 6.97 -8.65
N ALA A 143 -1.48 5.80 -8.96
CA ALA A 143 -2.10 4.79 -9.80
C ALA A 143 -3.44 4.31 -9.20
N GLY A 144 -4.33 3.78 -10.05
CA GLY A 144 -5.64 3.23 -9.66
C GLY A 144 -5.53 1.94 -8.85
N TYR A 145 -4.92 2.02 -7.68
CA TYR A 145 -4.44 0.95 -6.81
C TYR A 145 -4.94 1.14 -5.39
N THR A 146 -4.88 0.08 -4.59
CA THR A 146 -5.54 0.05 -3.27
C THR A 146 -4.73 0.69 -2.13
N GLU A 147 -3.43 0.92 -2.32
CA GLU A 147 -2.48 1.43 -1.32
C GLU A 147 -2.91 2.80 -0.77
N ALA A 148 -3.21 3.75 -1.66
CA ALA A 148 -3.61 5.11 -1.27
C ALA A 148 -4.88 5.09 -0.39
N LEU A 149 -5.90 4.34 -0.81
CA LEU A 149 -7.18 4.23 -0.10
C LEU A 149 -7.03 3.48 1.21
N PHE A 150 -6.24 2.41 1.24
CA PHE A 150 -5.94 1.70 2.49
C PHE A 150 -5.28 2.64 3.50
N CYS A 151 -4.24 3.39 3.10
CA CYS A 151 -3.59 4.37 3.98
C CYS A 151 -4.52 5.49 4.44
N ALA A 152 -5.45 5.93 3.58
CA ALA A 152 -6.45 6.95 3.90
C ALA A 152 -7.40 6.52 5.03
N PHE A 153 -7.56 5.21 5.26
CA PHE A 153 -8.29 4.67 6.40
C PHE A 153 -7.36 4.23 7.55
N ALA A 154 -6.21 3.60 7.24
CA ALA A 154 -5.32 3.05 8.25
C ALA A 154 -4.64 4.14 9.11
N PHE A 155 -4.20 5.25 8.51
CA PHE A 155 -3.53 6.31 9.25
C PHE A 155 -4.47 7.06 10.22
N PRO A 156 -5.70 7.47 9.83
CA PRO A 156 -6.67 7.97 10.80
C PRO A 156 -7.08 6.93 11.83
N ALA A 157 -7.18 5.64 11.47
CA ALA A 157 -7.44 4.57 12.43
C ALA A 157 -6.38 4.54 13.53
N TRP A 158 -5.11 4.54 13.13
CA TRP A 158 -3.99 4.48 14.07
C TRP A 158 -3.92 5.74 14.95
N LEU A 159 -4.12 6.93 14.36
CA LEU A 159 -4.22 8.17 15.13
C LEU A 159 -5.36 8.14 16.14
N ALA A 160 -6.52 7.57 15.78
CA ALA A 160 -7.64 7.42 16.70
C ALA A 160 -7.30 6.45 17.84
N ALA A 161 -6.66 5.32 17.54
CA ALA A 161 -6.19 4.34 18.54
C ALA A 161 -5.18 4.97 19.51
N ARG A 162 -4.18 5.68 18.98
CA ARG A 162 -3.18 6.44 19.77
C ARG A 162 -3.79 7.48 20.69
N GLN A 163 -5.00 7.95 20.39
CA GLN A 163 -5.77 8.91 21.17
C GLN A 163 -6.80 8.26 22.11
N GLY A 164 -6.87 6.93 22.17
CA GLY A 164 -7.85 6.19 22.97
C GLY A 164 -9.28 6.21 22.40
N ARG A 165 -9.45 6.65 21.15
CA ARG A 165 -10.75 6.75 20.47
C ARG A 165 -11.05 5.45 19.71
N TRP A 166 -11.19 4.35 20.45
CA TRP A 166 -11.23 2.98 19.94
C TRP A 166 -12.38 2.70 18.97
N ALA A 167 -13.59 3.21 19.23
CA ALA A 167 -14.71 3.06 18.29
C ALA A 167 -14.41 3.69 16.92
N ARG A 168 -13.81 4.90 16.90
CA ARG A 168 -13.40 5.56 15.66
C ARG A 168 -12.28 4.79 14.96
N ALA A 169 -11.31 4.27 15.74
CA ALA A 169 -10.25 3.42 15.20
C ALA A 169 -10.84 2.18 14.51
N ALA A 170 -11.75 1.47 15.18
CA ALA A 170 -12.42 0.29 14.66
C ALA A 170 -13.21 0.57 13.38
N VAL A 171 -13.95 1.69 13.29
CA VAL A 171 -14.65 2.08 12.05
C VAL A 171 -13.68 2.24 10.89
N PHE A 172 -12.56 2.96 11.10
CA PHE A 172 -11.57 3.13 10.05
C PHE A 172 -10.84 1.82 9.69
N VAL A 173 -10.55 0.94 10.66
CA VAL A 173 -9.98 -0.38 10.35
C VAL A 173 -10.99 -1.24 9.57
N ALA A 174 -12.28 -1.18 9.90
CA ALA A 174 -13.31 -1.86 9.12
C ALA A 174 -13.32 -1.36 7.66
N LEU A 175 -13.28 -0.05 7.44
CA LEU A 175 -13.16 0.52 6.10
C LEU A 175 -11.87 0.07 5.39
N ALA A 176 -10.72 0.08 6.06
CA ALA A 176 -9.46 -0.43 5.51
C ALA A 176 -9.54 -1.91 5.12
N SER A 177 -10.24 -2.73 5.92
CA SER A 177 -10.48 -4.15 5.66
C SER A 177 -11.40 -4.42 4.46
N THR A 178 -12.18 -3.43 3.99
CA THR A 178 -12.88 -3.56 2.70
C THR A 178 -11.94 -3.42 1.51
N VAL A 179 -10.75 -2.84 1.68
CA VAL A 179 -9.87 -2.41 0.58
C VAL A 179 -8.79 -3.43 0.27
N ARG A 180 -8.26 -4.12 1.30
CA ARG A 180 -7.19 -5.12 1.19
C ARG A 180 -7.28 -6.17 2.29
N VAL A 181 -6.78 -7.38 1.99
CA VAL A 181 -6.58 -8.44 3.00
C VAL A 181 -5.67 -7.99 4.15
N SER A 182 -4.74 -7.05 3.89
CA SER A 182 -3.89 -6.43 4.91
C SER A 182 -4.69 -5.79 6.05
N GLY A 183 -5.99 -5.52 5.86
CA GLY A 183 -6.89 -5.14 6.94
C GLY A 183 -6.89 -6.14 8.09
N ILE A 184 -6.77 -7.44 7.85
CA ILE A 184 -6.67 -8.48 8.90
C ILE A 184 -5.43 -8.25 9.78
N PHE A 185 -4.29 -7.88 9.17
CA PHE A 185 -3.07 -7.57 9.92
C PHE A 185 -3.25 -6.29 10.76
N LEU A 186 -4.04 -5.33 10.26
CA LEU A 186 -4.35 -4.10 10.98
C LEU A 186 -5.33 -4.35 12.14
N ILE A 187 -6.26 -5.30 12.00
CA ILE A 187 -7.11 -5.78 13.10
C ILE A 187 -6.24 -6.36 14.21
N PHE A 188 -5.31 -7.25 13.86
CA PHE A 188 -4.38 -7.83 14.82
C PHE A 188 -3.54 -6.74 15.52
N ALA A 189 -2.97 -5.80 14.76
CA ALA A 189 -2.22 -4.68 15.30
C ALA A 189 -3.06 -3.79 16.24
N LEU A 190 -4.33 -3.54 15.90
CA LEU A 190 -5.26 -2.76 16.73
C LEU A 190 -5.56 -3.48 18.06
N LEU A 191 -5.75 -4.80 18.03
CA LEU A 191 -5.95 -5.61 19.25
C LEU A 191 -4.71 -5.56 20.15
N VAL A 192 -3.52 -5.71 19.57
CA VAL A 192 -2.26 -5.60 20.32
C VAL A 192 -2.08 -4.20 20.90
N GLU A 193 -2.35 -3.14 20.12
CA GLU A 193 -2.31 -1.76 20.61
C GLU A 193 -3.33 -1.55 21.73
N PHE A 194 -4.54 -2.10 21.62
CA PHE A 194 -5.56 -2.00 22.67
C PHE A 194 -5.10 -2.61 23.99
N VAL A 195 -4.59 -3.84 23.95
CA VAL A 195 -4.17 -4.56 25.17
C VAL A 195 -2.93 -3.89 25.80
N THR A 196 -2.04 -3.35 24.99
CA THR A 196 -0.77 -2.74 25.45
C THR A 196 -0.86 -1.23 25.74
N SER A 197 -1.93 -0.56 25.30
CA SER A 197 -2.10 0.88 25.47
C SER A 197 -2.49 1.26 26.90
N LYS A 198 -1.89 2.34 27.40
CA LYS A 198 -2.30 3.00 28.65
C LYS A 198 -3.63 3.75 28.52
N LYS A 199 -4.11 3.99 27.29
CA LYS A 199 -5.36 4.70 26.98
C LYS A 199 -6.50 3.73 26.62
N ARG A 200 -6.36 2.45 26.98
CA ARG A 200 -7.39 1.43 26.74
C ARG A 200 -8.66 1.72 27.53
N ASP A 201 -9.80 1.47 26.91
CA ASP A 201 -11.12 1.56 27.52
C ASP A 201 -11.86 0.25 27.26
N TRP A 202 -12.07 -0.55 28.30
CA TRP A 202 -12.71 -1.87 28.20
C TRP A 202 -14.16 -1.79 27.74
N LEU A 203 -14.85 -0.67 27.96
CA LEU A 203 -16.19 -0.45 27.41
C LEU A 203 -16.18 -0.37 25.89
N SER A 204 -15.02 -0.01 25.31
CA SER A 204 -14.84 0.04 23.86
C SER A 204 -14.45 -1.31 23.24
N LEU A 205 -14.22 -2.36 24.03
CA LEU A 205 -13.79 -3.68 23.53
C LEU A 205 -14.72 -4.27 22.45
N PRO A 206 -16.07 -4.17 22.54
CA PRO A 206 -16.96 -4.71 21.50
C PRO A 206 -16.74 -4.08 20.13
N TRP A 207 -16.30 -2.82 20.06
CA TRP A 207 -16.00 -2.16 18.79
C TRP A 207 -14.87 -2.84 18.04
N LEU A 208 -13.95 -3.53 18.72
CA LEU A 208 -12.82 -4.21 18.08
C LEU A 208 -13.24 -5.44 17.26
N ALA A 209 -14.48 -5.91 17.39
CA ALA A 209 -15.05 -6.93 16.52
C ALA A 209 -15.58 -6.35 15.18
N LEU A 210 -15.92 -5.06 15.13
CA LEU A 210 -16.48 -4.41 13.93
C LEU A 210 -15.60 -4.60 12.67
N PRO A 211 -14.25 -4.49 12.74
CA PRO A 211 -13.41 -4.72 11.58
C PRO A 211 -13.49 -6.11 10.93
N ALA A 212 -13.94 -7.14 11.66
CA ALA A 212 -14.11 -8.48 11.09
C ALA A 212 -15.33 -8.58 10.18
N VAL A 213 -16.36 -7.73 10.38
CA VAL A 213 -17.60 -7.72 9.61
C VAL A 213 -17.38 -7.59 8.10
N PRO A 214 -16.62 -6.60 7.57
CA PRO A 214 -16.39 -6.48 6.13
C PRO A 214 -15.60 -7.66 5.53
N VAL A 215 -14.66 -8.24 6.30
CA VAL A 215 -13.90 -9.41 5.86
C VAL A 215 -14.83 -10.61 5.72
N LEU A 216 -15.57 -10.94 6.78
CA LEU A 216 -16.51 -12.06 6.80
C LEU A 216 -17.64 -11.86 5.78
N GLY A 217 -18.13 -10.63 5.63
CA GLY A 217 -19.14 -10.28 4.63
C GLY A 217 -18.65 -10.54 3.20
N PHE A 218 -17.41 -10.16 2.89
CA PHE A 218 -16.84 -10.45 1.57
C PHE A 218 -16.63 -11.95 1.35
N MET A 219 -16.12 -12.69 2.35
CA MET A 219 -15.97 -14.15 2.24
C MET A 219 -17.33 -14.86 2.10
N ALA A 220 -18.38 -14.36 2.78
CA ALA A 220 -19.73 -14.90 2.66
C ALA A 220 -20.31 -14.65 1.26
N TYR A 221 -20.05 -13.45 0.71
CA TYR A 221 -20.41 -13.13 -0.68
C TYR A 221 -19.69 -14.05 -1.67
N LEU A 222 -18.37 -14.24 -1.52
CA LEU A 222 -17.62 -15.17 -2.37
C LEU A 222 -18.12 -16.61 -2.23
N LYS A 223 -18.48 -17.06 -1.02
CA LYS A 223 -19.11 -18.37 -0.82
C LYS A 223 -20.42 -18.50 -1.60
N GLN A 224 -21.23 -17.44 -1.64
CA GLN A 224 -22.50 -17.46 -2.37
C GLN A 224 -22.29 -17.62 -3.88
N ILE A 225 -21.27 -16.98 -4.46
CA ILE A 225 -21.08 -16.93 -5.92
C ILE A 225 -20.09 -17.98 -6.45
N HIS A 226 -19.17 -18.47 -5.61
CA HIS A 226 -18.13 -19.45 -5.97
C HIS A 226 -18.23 -20.76 -5.16
N GLY A 227 -19.14 -20.86 -4.19
CA GLY A 227 -19.38 -22.07 -3.39
C GLY A 227 -18.38 -22.33 -2.25
N SER A 228 -17.35 -21.50 -2.09
CA SER A 228 -16.28 -21.71 -1.09
C SER A 228 -16.03 -20.47 -0.23
N TRP A 229 -15.89 -20.66 1.08
CA TRP A 229 -15.38 -19.62 2.00
C TRP A 229 -13.91 -19.29 1.75
N PHE A 230 -13.18 -20.19 1.07
CA PHE A 230 -11.77 -20.05 0.74
C PHE A 230 -11.54 -19.55 -0.69
N ALA A 231 -12.58 -19.16 -1.42
CA ALA A 231 -12.47 -18.70 -2.81
C ALA A 231 -11.47 -17.54 -3.01
N TRP A 232 -11.26 -16.69 -1.99
CA TRP A 232 -10.19 -15.68 -2.03
C TRP A 232 -8.78 -16.30 -2.03
N GLN A 233 -8.54 -17.30 -1.17
CA GLN A 233 -7.27 -18.01 -1.08
C GLN A 233 -7.03 -18.82 -2.36
N ASP A 234 -8.04 -19.55 -2.84
CA ASP A 234 -7.97 -20.32 -4.08
C ASP A 234 -7.61 -19.41 -5.27
N ALA A 235 -8.17 -18.18 -5.32
CA ALA A 235 -7.87 -17.18 -6.32
C ALA A 235 -6.42 -16.65 -6.23
N GLN A 236 -5.90 -16.45 -5.01
CA GLN A 236 -4.53 -16.03 -4.75
C GLN A 236 -3.52 -17.12 -5.13
N GLU A 237 -3.82 -18.39 -4.86
CA GLU A 237 -2.99 -19.52 -5.28
C GLU A 237 -2.96 -19.64 -6.79
N LYS A 238 -4.13 -19.65 -7.45
CA LYS A 238 -4.26 -19.81 -8.90
C LYS A 238 -3.64 -18.65 -9.69
N GLY A 239 -3.87 -17.40 -9.29
CA GLY A 239 -3.42 -16.23 -10.06
C GLY A 239 -2.00 -15.77 -9.75
N TRP A 240 -1.48 -16.12 -8.57
CA TRP A 240 -0.31 -15.46 -7.97
C TRP A 240 0.64 -16.42 -7.24
N ALA A 241 0.42 -17.74 -7.32
CA ALA A 241 1.22 -18.75 -6.62
C ALA A 241 1.38 -18.47 -5.11
N ARG A 242 0.32 -17.92 -4.48
CA ARG A 242 0.30 -17.60 -3.05
C ARG A 242 -0.06 -18.80 -2.18
N GLU A 243 0.64 -19.91 -2.37
CA GLU A 243 0.50 -21.09 -1.52
C GLU A 243 1.33 -20.93 -0.23
N PHE A 244 0.85 -21.56 0.85
CA PHE A 244 1.58 -21.55 2.12
C PHE A 244 2.94 -22.22 1.95
N THR A 245 3.99 -21.45 2.20
CA THR A 245 5.39 -21.91 2.09
C THR A 245 6.13 -21.51 3.35
N TRP A 246 7.05 -22.35 3.84
CA TRP A 246 7.85 -22.02 5.01
C TRP A 246 8.77 -20.81 4.74
N PRO A 247 8.96 -19.88 5.69
CA PRO A 247 9.71 -18.64 5.46
C PRO A 247 11.12 -18.80 4.89
N TRP A 248 11.84 -19.85 5.29
CA TRP A 248 13.17 -20.13 4.76
C TRP A 248 13.14 -20.63 3.31
N ILE A 249 12.10 -21.38 2.92
CA ILE A 249 11.90 -21.83 1.53
C ILE A 249 11.54 -20.63 0.66
N SER A 250 10.60 -19.80 1.10
CA SER A 250 10.21 -18.56 0.40
C SER A 250 11.41 -17.65 0.17
N LEU A 251 12.31 -17.54 1.16
CA LEU A 251 13.55 -16.78 1.05
C LEU A 251 14.50 -17.37 -0.01
N VAL A 252 14.66 -18.70 -0.05
CA VAL A 252 15.45 -19.39 -1.08
C VAL A 252 14.87 -19.12 -2.47
N HIS A 253 13.56 -19.35 -2.68
CA HIS A 253 12.90 -19.08 -3.95
C HIS A 253 13.05 -17.62 -4.39
N THR A 254 12.96 -16.68 -3.45
CA THR A 254 13.12 -15.25 -3.73
C THR A 254 14.57 -14.91 -4.10
N PHE A 255 15.55 -15.55 -3.45
CA PHE A 255 16.97 -15.37 -3.78
C PHE A 255 17.32 -15.95 -5.15
N GLU A 256 16.75 -17.11 -5.50
CA GLU A 256 16.84 -17.69 -6.84
C GLU A 256 16.22 -16.75 -7.88
N ALA A 257 15.02 -16.22 -7.63
CA ALA A 257 14.36 -15.26 -8.51
C ALA A 257 15.15 -13.94 -8.67
N ALA A 258 15.86 -13.51 -7.63
CA ALA A 258 16.75 -12.35 -7.64
C ALA A 258 18.11 -12.60 -8.33
N SER A 259 18.42 -13.87 -8.64
CA SER A 259 19.68 -14.28 -9.24
C SER A 259 19.71 -14.07 -10.76
N LYS A 260 20.89 -13.72 -11.27
CA LYS A 260 21.08 -13.48 -12.71
C LYS A 260 20.83 -14.78 -13.48
N GLY A 261 19.99 -14.72 -14.50
CA GLY A 261 19.69 -15.86 -15.38
C GLY A 261 18.51 -16.72 -14.94
N HIS A 262 17.87 -16.43 -13.80
CA HIS A 262 16.62 -17.09 -13.42
C HIS A 262 15.47 -16.72 -14.37
N PHE A 263 15.32 -15.43 -14.68
CA PHE A 263 14.41 -14.95 -15.70
C PHE A 263 15.12 -14.72 -17.03
N PRO A 264 14.42 -14.86 -18.18
CA PRO A 264 14.91 -14.45 -19.49
C PRO A 264 15.45 -13.01 -19.51
N ALA A 265 16.40 -12.72 -20.41
CA ALA A 265 17.09 -11.44 -20.44
C ALA A 265 16.16 -10.23 -20.72
N ASP A 266 15.06 -10.46 -21.43
CA ASP A 266 13.99 -9.49 -21.69
C ASP A 266 13.07 -9.24 -20.47
N ARG A 267 13.22 -10.04 -19.41
CA ARG A 267 12.49 -9.93 -18.12
C ARG A 267 13.41 -9.54 -16.96
N SER A 268 14.48 -8.80 -17.23
CA SER A 268 15.40 -8.32 -16.19
C SER A 268 14.73 -7.42 -15.13
N ASP A 269 13.57 -6.83 -15.45
CA ASP A 269 12.72 -6.10 -14.51
C ASP A 269 12.21 -7.00 -13.38
N TRP A 270 12.01 -8.29 -13.64
CA TRP A 270 11.62 -9.26 -12.59
C TRP A 270 12.75 -9.51 -11.62
N THR A 271 13.95 -9.81 -12.12
CA THR A 271 15.15 -9.94 -11.29
C THR A 271 15.42 -8.67 -10.48
N TRP A 272 15.26 -7.49 -11.09
CA TRP A 272 15.37 -6.20 -10.39
C TRP A 272 14.38 -6.11 -9.23
N MET A 273 13.13 -6.51 -9.47
CA MET A 273 12.10 -6.40 -8.46
C MET A 273 12.31 -7.35 -7.29
N PHE A 274 12.67 -8.62 -7.53
CA PHE A 274 12.98 -9.55 -6.45
C PHE A 274 14.18 -9.11 -5.60
N ARG A 275 15.17 -8.42 -6.18
CA ARG A 275 16.25 -7.79 -5.39
C ARG A 275 15.72 -6.69 -4.49
N ALA A 276 14.79 -5.86 -4.99
CA ALA A 276 14.15 -4.85 -4.17
C ALA A 276 13.30 -5.46 -3.05
N GLU A 277 12.61 -6.58 -3.29
CA GLU A 277 11.86 -7.32 -2.27
C GLU A 277 12.77 -7.79 -1.13
N LEU A 278 13.97 -8.30 -1.45
CA LEU A 278 14.97 -8.68 -0.44
C LEU A 278 15.49 -7.47 0.36
N VAL A 279 15.76 -6.35 -0.31
CA VAL A 279 16.16 -5.10 0.37
C VAL A 279 15.03 -4.60 1.28
N THR A 280 13.79 -4.64 0.80
CA THR A 280 12.63 -4.26 1.60
C THR A 280 12.43 -5.18 2.81
N LEU A 281 12.60 -6.50 2.65
CA LEU A 281 12.55 -7.43 3.77
C LEU A 281 13.58 -7.06 4.82
N PHE A 282 14.83 -6.80 4.41
CA PHE A 282 15.89 -6.37 5.32
C PHE A 282 15.54 -5.08 6.07
N VAL A 283 15.04 -4.06 5.37
CA VAL A 283 14.57 -2.81 5.98
C VAL A 283 13.41 -3.07 6.95
N GLY A 284 12.46 -3.92 6.58
CA GLY A 284 11.32 -4.32 7.41
C GLY A 284 11.75 -5.04 8.69
N LEU A 285 12.75 -5.92 8.62
CA LEU A 285 13.30 -6.62 9.78
C LEU A 285 14.06 -5.66 10.73
N ILE A 286 14.82 -4.69 10.19
CA ILE A 286 15.44 -3.63 11.00
C ILE A 286 14.38 -2.80 11.71
N LEU A 287 13.34 -2.40 10.96
CA LEU A 287 12.21 -1.65 11.52
C LEU A 287 11.53 -2.45 12.64
N LEU A 288 11.26 -3.73 12.42
CA LEU A 288 10.65 -4.60 13.39
C LEU A 288 11.48 -4.73 14.67
N ALA A 289 12.79 -4.97 14.53
CA ALA A 289 13.71 -5.04 15.66
C ALA A 289 13.71 -3.72 16.47
N TRP A 290 13.71 -2.58 15.78
CA TRP A 290 13.63 -1.26 16.42
C TRP A 290 12.30 -1.00 17.12
N LEU A 291 11.17 -1.44 16.54
CA LEU A 291 9.85 -1.32 17.17
C LEU A 291 9.75 -2.18 18.43
N PHE A 292 10.31 -3.40 18.41
CA PHE A 292 10.42 -4.24 19.61
C PHE A 292 11.32 -3.60 20.67
N TRP A 293 12.48 -3.09 20.29
CA TRP A 293 13.40 -2.43 21.21
C TRP A 293 12.76 -1.25 21.95
N ARG A 294 11.91 -0.48 21.24
CA ARG A 294 11.15 0.64 21.83
C ARG A 294 9.79 0.25 22.40
N ARG A 295 9.47 -1.05 22.45
CA ARG A 295 8.20 -1.59 22.99
C ARG A 295 6.95 -0.99 22.34
N SER A 296 7.02 -0.67 21.06
CA SER A 296 5.89 -0.15 20.27
C SER A 296 5.05 -1.34 19.75
N TRP A 297 4.43 -2.07 20.67
CA TRP A 297 3.87 -3.41 20.40
C TRP A 297 2.81 -3.44 19.29
N GLY A 298 1.89 -2.47 19.24
CA GLY A 298 0.90 -2.41 18.17
C GLY A 298 1.51 -2.22 16.78
N GLU A 299 2.51 -1.35 16.67
CA GLU A 299 3.23 -1.12 15.42
C GLU A 299 4.13 -2.30 15.05
N ALA A 300 4.77 -2.92 16.04
CA ALA A 300 5.54 -4.15 15.85
C ALA A 300 4.63 -5.28 15.33
N ALA A 301 3.43 -5.44 15.89
CA ALA A 301 2.45 -6.40 15.44
C ALA A 301 2.00 -6.14 13.99
N TRP A 302 1.79 -4.88 13.61
CA TRP A 302 1.49 -4.48 12.22
C TRP A 302 2.60 -4.91 11.25
N VAL A 303 3.85 -4.56 11.55
CA VAL A 303 4.99 -4.87 10.69
C VAL A 303 5.28 -6.38 10.68
N ALA A 304 5.20 -7.04 11.83
CA ALA A 304 5.41 -8.49 11.95
C ALA A 304 4.37 -9.29 11.18
N ALA A 305 3.09 -8.96 11.30
CA ALA A 305 2.03 -9.64 10.56
C ALA A 305 2.17 -9.43 9.04
N THR A 306 2.56 -8.23 8.63
CA THR A 306 2.84 -7.93 7.21
C THR A 306 4.01 -8.77 6.69
N ILE A 307 5.17 -8.75 7.36
CA ILE A 307 6.35 -9.54 6.96
C ILE A 307 6.03 -11.03 7.00
N GLY A 308 5.39 -11.51 8.07
CA GLY A 308 5.02 -12.91 8.24
C GLY A 308 4.19 -13.41 7.06
N ALA A 309 3.12 -12.69 6.70
CA ALA A 309 2.26 -13.09 5.60
C ALA A 309 2.97 -13.16 4.24
N PHE A 310 3.84 -12.19 3.93
CA PHE A 310 4.60 -12.20 2.67
C PHE A 310 5.74 -13.23 2.67
N CYS A 311 6.32 -13.53 3.82
CA CYS A 311 7.34 -14.56 3.97
C CYS A 311 6.74 -15.97 3.96
N THR A 312 5.46 -16.16 4.26
CA THR A 312 4.81 -17.48 4.24
C THR A 312 4.15 -17.82 2.89
N SER A 313 4.68 -17.27 1.79
CA SER A 313 4.18 -17.45 0.43
C SER A 313 5.31 -17.89 -0.49
N PHE A 314 5.03 -18.65 -1.56
CA PHE A 314 6.04 -19.22 -2.47
C PHE A 314 7.21 -18.27 -2.80
N TRP A 315 6.89 -17.01 -3.13
CA TRP A 315 7.86 -15.92 -3.23
C TRP A 315 7.52 -14.77 -2.28
N ILE A 316 8.55 -14.06 -1.83
CA ILE A 316 8.42 -12.77 -1.17
C ILE A 316 8.31 -11.70 -2.25
N TYR A 317 7.07 -11.32 -2.58
CA TYR A 317 6.82 -10.23 -3.52
C TYR A 317 5.62 -9.38 -3.11
N SER A 318 5.53 -8.17 -3.66
CA SER A 318 4.62 -7.08 -3.23
C SER A 318 4.87 -6.55 -1.82
N LEU A 319 5.93 -7.01 -1.14
CA LEU A 319 6.37 -6.46 0.14
C LEU A 319 6.95 -5.04 -0.07
N THR A 320 7.62 -4.80 -1.21
CA THR A 320 8.05 -3.48 -1.67
C THR A 320 6.91 -2.45 -1.61
N ARG A 321 5.75 -2.78 -2.18
CA ARG A 321 4.53 -1.95 -2.11
C ARG A 321 3.98 -1.82 -0.70
N ALA A 322 4.00 -2.91 0.07
CA ALA A 322 3.50 -2.92 1.44
C ALA A 322 4.25 -1.93 2.35
N THR A 323 5.49 -1.53 2.01
CA THR A 323 6.22 -0.48 2.74
C THR A 323 5.45 0.83 2.84
N LEU A 324 4.65 1.21 1.83
CA LEU A 324 3.83 2.43 1.85
C LEU A 324 2.83 2.43 3.02
N LEU A 325 2.41 1.23 3.44
CA LEU A 325 1.45 1.03 4.52
C LEU A 325 2.12 1.03 5.90
N MET A 326 3.45 0.88 5.97
CA MET A 326 4.23 0.85 7.21
C MET A 326 4.51 2.28 7.71
N TRP A 327 3.50 2.98 8.23
CA TRP A 327 3.68 4.34 8.79
C TRP A 327 4.85 4.50 9.78
N PRO A 328 5.22 3.52 10.63
CA PRO A 328 6.35 3.70 11.55
C PRO A 328 7.69 3.88 10.81
N LEU A 329 7.82 3.30 9.60
CA LEU A 329 8.99 3.49 8.74
C LEU A 329 9.12 4.96 8.34
N TRP A 330 8.04 5.53 7.81
CA TRP A 330 8.04 6.88 7.26
C TRP A 330 8.16 7.95 8.34
N ILE A 331 7.49 7.75 9.48
CA ILE A 331 7.63 8.61 10.66
C ILE A 331 9.07 8.50 11.21
N GLY A 332 9.61 7.29 11.33
CA GLY A 332 10.98 7.06 11.79
C GLY A 332 12.04 7.74 10.92
N LEU A 333 11.91 7.61 9.59
CA LEU A 333 12.79 8.30 8.63
C LEU A 333 12.67 9.82 8.74
N ALA A 334 11.47 10.36 8.97
CA ALA A 334 11.26 11.79 9.17
C ALA A 334 11.93 12.30 10.45
N VAL A 335 11.82 11.55 11.54
CA VAL A 335 12.49 11.88 12.80
C VAL A 335 14.01 11.85 12.61
N LEU A 336 14.52 10.84 11.91
CA LEU A 336 15.95 10.69 11.64
C LEU A 336 16.49 11.82 10.76
N ALA A 337 15.79 12.15 9.67
CA ALA A 337 16.11 13.27 8.79
C ALA A 337 16.06 14.61 9.53
N ARG A 338 15.11 14.78 10.47
CA ARG A 338 15.01 16.00 11.28
C ARG A 338 16.16 16.14 12.28
N ARG A 339 16.56 15.03 12.93
CA ARG A 339 17.68 15.02 13.89
C ARG A 339 19.04 15.09 13.19
N ARG A 340 19.15 14.54 11.98
CA ARG A 340 20.39 14.45 11.20
C ARG A 340 20.09 14.86 9.74
N PRO A 341 20.19 16.15 9.40
CA PRO A 341 19.79 16.66 8.08
C PRO A 341 20.48 15.96 6.90
N TRP A 342 21.71 15.47 7.07
CA TRP A 342 22.42 14.71 6.04
C TRP A 342 21.71 13.40 5.67
N ILE A 343 21.00 12.77 6.60
CA ILE A 343 20.21 11.56 6.33
C ILE A 343 18.99 11.91 5.47
N GLY A 344 18.38 13.07 5.70
CA GLY A 344 17.32 13.58 4.83
C GLY A 344 17.81 13.82 3.40
N ARG A 345 19.01 14.41 3.25
CA ARG A 345 19.64 14.61 1.94
C ARG A 345 19.96 13.28 1.27
N LEU A 346 20.55 12.33 1.99
CA LEU A 346 20.85 10.99 1.48
C LEU A 346 19.59 10.25 1.05
N TYR A 347 18.54 10.31 1.88
CA TYR A 347 17.24 9.73 1.54
C TYR A 347 16.70 10.33 0.24
N LEU A 348 16.62 11.65 0.12
CA LEU A 348 16.10 12.29 -1.09
C LEU A 348 16.97 11.98 -2.33
N ALA A 349 18.29 11.94 -2.16
CA ALA A 349 19.24 11.63 -3.23
C ALA A 349 19.07 10.20 -3.78
N VAL A 350 18.59 9.27 -2.95
CA VAL A 350 18.35 7.87 -3.35
C VAL A 350 16.88 7.65 -3.74
N ALA A 351 15.94 8.12 -2.93
CA ALA A 351 14.52 7.85 -3.07
C ALA A 351 13.91 8.55 -4.30
N ILE A 352 14.33 9.77 -4.65
CA ILE A 352 13.78 10.48 -5.81
C ILE A 352 14.16 9.77 -7.13
N PRO A 353 15.44 9.42 -7.40
CA PRO A 353 15.78 8.65 -8.60
C PRO A 353 15.08 7.29 -8.65
N LEU A 354 15.03 6.57 -7.52
CA LEU A 354 14.32 5.28 -7.49
C LEU A 354 12.82 5.48 -7.74
N ALA A 355 12.19 6.51 -7.18
CA ALA A 355 10.79 6.83 -7.44
C ALA A 355 10.51 7.11 -8.91
N ALA A 356 11.41 7.85 -9.58
CA ALA A 356 11.32 8.08 -11.02
C ALA A 356 11.47 6.78 -11.82
N ILE A 357 12.42 5.91 -11.45
CA ILE A 357 12.65 4.60 -12.11
C ILE A 357 11.45 3.68 -11.93
N TRP A 358 10.89 3.56 -10.73
CA TRP A 358 9.71 2.74 -10.46
C TRP A 358 8.47 3.26 -11.19
N ALA A 359 8.27 4.57 -11.19
CA ALA A 359 7.18 5.18 -11.95
C ALA A 359 7.34 4.94 -13.46
N ALA A 360 8.55 5.13 -14.00
CA ALA A 360 8.82 4.85 -15.41
C ALA A 360 8.63 3.37 -15.76
N ALA A 361 9.06 2.45 -14.88
CA ALA A 361 8.83 1.02 -15.03
C ALA A 361 7.33 0.72 -15.10
N PHE A 362 6.55 1.22 -14.13
CA PHE A 362 5.10 1.07 -14.10
C PHE A 362 4.44 1.60 -15.39
N PHE A 363 4.69 2.86 -15.75
CA PHE A 363 4.08 3.52 -16.90
C PHE A 363 4.45 2.90 -18.25
N THR A 364 5.54 2.13 -18.31
CA THR A 364 5.98 1.40 -19.52
C THR A 364 5.61 -0.08 -19.49
N GLY A 365 4.80 -0.52 -18.52
CA GLY A 365 4.32 -1.90 -18.41
C GLY A 365 5.36 -2.92 -17.94
N ARG A 366 6.47 -2.46 -17.35
CA ARG A 366 7.43 -3.33 -16.65
C ARG A 366 6.93 -3.60 -15.24
N TRP A 367 7.32 -4.76 -14.69
CA TRP A 367 6.86 -5.13 -13.36
C TRP A 367 7.50 -4.21 -12.32
N SER A 368 6.67 -3.67 -11.43
CA SER A 368 7.07 -2.65 -10.47
C SER A 368 6.54 -2.90 -9.05
N GLY A 369 6.14 -4.15 -8.73
CA GLY A 369 5.72 -4.59 -7.41
C GLY A 369 4.29 -5.12 -7.30
#